data_AF-A0A948Z4A3-F1
#
_entry.id   AF-A0A948Z4A3-F1
#
_cell.length_a   1.000
_cell.length_b   1.000
_cell.length_c   1.000
_cell.angle_alpha   90.00
_cell.angle_beta   90.00
_cell.angle_gamma   90.00
#
_symmetry.space_group_name_H-M   'P 1'
#
loop_
_entity.id
_entity.type
_entity.pdbx_description
1 polymer ?
#
loop_
_entity_poly.entity_id
_entity_poly.type
_entity_poly.pdbx_seq_one_letter_code
_entity_poly.pdbx_strand_id
1 'polypeptide(L)'
;MFFSFEGDKKEHRFWKHILQPAGIIDLPYDKKLSVSALNKYRKNQLLNLNYKSSFRIGLCVFISIPSVPSGPWSGIAGVQKLIGAKAMRRLEAEESLRVIECAKKFLAPNGIAVAFQKNAWNALRSSKDREYKLSLAKDGKLKGRLKEMINVPLIGVPPTRLSGPCSKMLRQLLEEQGYALKW
;
A
#
# COMPACT_ATOMS: atom_id res chain seq x y z
N MET A 1 -1.32 2.60 11.56
CA MET A 1 -1.60 3.00 10.17
C MET A 1 -2.28 1.90 9.36
N PHE A 2 -1.78 0.65 9.34
CA PHE A 2 -2.53 -0.48 8.75
C PHE A 2 -3.44 -1.19 9.77
N PHE A 3 -2.98 -1.29 11.02
CA PHE A 3 -3.73 -1.90 12.14
C PHE A 3 -4.26 -0.86 13.14
N SER A 4 -4.19 0.42 12.79
CA SER A 4 -4.82 1.48 13.58
C SER A 4 -6.30 1.57 13.20
N PHE A 5 -7.14 1.84 14.20
CA PHE A 5 -8.56 2.05 13.99
C PHE A 5 -8.83 3.14 12.95
N GLU A 6 -9.81 2.91 12.09
CA GLU A 6 -10.59 4.03 11.55
C GLU A 6 -11.65 4.41 12.61
N GLY A 7 -12.29 5.58 12.48
CA GLY A 7 -13.34 6.02 13.41
C GLY A 7 -14.37 4.92 13.73
N ASP A 8 -15.01 5.00 14.90
CA ASP A 8 -15.90 3.98 15.48
C ASP A 8 -15.25 2.62 15.81
N LYS A 9 -13.91 2.56 15.97
CA LYS A 9 -13.18 1.31 16.26
C LYS A 9 -13.38 0.22 15.21
N LYS A 10 -13.76 0.58 13.97
CA LYS A 10 -13.99 -0.37 12.86
C LYS A 10 -12.67 -0.86 12.26
N GLU A 11 -12.71 -2.03 11.62
CA GLU A 11 -11.59 -2.56 10.84
C GLU A 11 -11.17 -1.56 9.75
N HIS A 12 -9.86 -1.39 9.57
CA HIS A 12 -9.33 -0.46 8.59
C HIS A 12 -9.71 -0.90 7.17
N ARG A 13 -10.30 0.01 6.37
CA ARG A 13 -10.81 -0.28 5.00
C ARG A 13 -9.82 -0.97 4.08
N PHE A 14 -8.53 -0.76 4.31
CA PHE A 14 -7.44 -1.39 3.55
C PHE A 14 -7.53 -2.94 3.55
N TRP A 15 -7.93 -3.54 4.67
CA TRP A 15 -8.07 -4.99 4.76
C TRP A 15 -9.36 -5.45 4.09
N LYS A 16 -10.49 -5.02 4.67
CA LYS A 16 -11.83 -5.47 4.30
C LYS A 16 -12.24 -5.09 2.88
N HIS A 17 -11.82 -3.92 2.40
CA HIS A 17 -12.31 -3.36 1.13
C HIS A 17 -11.27 -3.30 0.02
N ILE A 18 -10.01 -3.67 0.30
CA ILE A 18 -8.95 -3.64 -0.72
C ILE A 18 -8.25 -5.00 -0.83
N LEU A 19 -7.54 -5.45 0.21
CA LEU A 19 -6.73 -6.67 0.11
C LEU A 19 -7.58 -7.94 0.05
N GLN A 20 -8.62 -8.05 0.88
CA GLN A 20 -9.50 -9.22 0.88
C GLN A 20 -10.29 -9.35 -0.44
N PRO A 21 -10.98 -8.31 -0.95
CA PRO A 21 -11.71 -8.45 -2.22
C PRO A 21 -10.79 -8.56 -3.45
N ALA A 22 -9.51 -8.17 -3.32
CA ALA A 22 -8.50 -8.42 -4.34
C ALA A 22 -7.93 -9.85 -4.29
N GLY A 23 -8.38 -10.71 -3.37
CA GLY A 23 -7.88 -12.08 -3.24
C GLY A 23 -6.44 -12.17 -2.74
N ILE A 24 -5.89 -11.10 -2.14
CA ILE A 24 -4.51 -11.07 -1.65
C ILE A 24 -4.40 -11.76 -0.30
N ILE A 25 -5.37 -11.56 0.58
CA ILE A 25 -5.33 -12.12 1.92
C ILE A 25 -6.74 -12.44 2.41
N ASP A 26 -6.89 -13.64 2.95
CA ASP A 26 -8.03 -13.99 3.77
C ASP A 26 -7.58 -14.10 5.23
N LEU A 27 -8.03 -13.15 6.04
CA LEU A 27 -7.71 -13.06 7.46
C LEU A 27 -8.84 -13.68 8.28
N PRO A 28 -8.53 -14.61 9.22
CA PRO A 28 -9.56 -15.25 10.00
C PRO A 28 -10.41 -14.22 10.75
N TYR A 29 -11.71 -14.48 10.83
CA TYR A 29 -12.69 -13.62 11.47
C TYR A 29 -13.36 -14.36 12.63
N ASP A 30 -13.22 -13.84 13.84
CA ASP A 30 -13.92 -14.35 15.01
C ASP A 30 -14.93 -13.31 15.49
N LYS A 31 -16.22 -13.62 15.35
CA LYS A 31 -17.36 -12.78 15.77
C LYS A 31 -17.43 -12.59 17.29
N LYS A 32 -16.78 -13.46 18.07
CA LYS A 32 -16.77 -13.40 19.54
C LYS A 32 -15.78 -12.37 20.07
N LEU A 33 -14.81 -11.95 19.27
CA LEU A 33 -13.80 -10.96 19.67
C LEU A 33 -14.34 -9.54 19.51
N SER A 34 -13.99 -8.67 20.47
CA SER A 34 -14.12 -7.23 20.26
C SER A 34 -13.25 -6.78 19.08
N VAL A 35 -13.58 -5.67 18.42
CA VAL A 35 -12.82 -5.24 17.23
C VAL A 35 -11.34 -4.98 17.55
N SER A 36 -11.04 -4.48 18.75
CA SER A 36 -9.65 -4.30 19.21
C SER A 36 -8.91 -5.64 19.34
N ALA A 37 -9.54 -6.64 19.95
CA ALA A 37 -8.97 -7.97 20.11
C ALA A 37 -8.81 -8.67 18.74
N LEU A 38 -9.80 -8.54 17.85
CA LEU A 38 -9.75 -9.08 16.49
C LEU A 38 -8.60 -8.48 15.67
N ASN A 39 -8.38 -7.16 15.77
CA ASN A 39 -7.26 -6.50 15.08
C ASN A 39 -5.91 -6.96 15.62
N LYS A 40 -5.76 -7.08 16.95
CA LYS A 40 -4.53 -7.61 17.56
C LYS A 40 -4.28 -9.05 17.12
N TYR A 41 -5.33 -9.87 17.12
CA TYR A 41 -5.27 -11.25 16.65
C TYR A 41 -4.82 -11.32 15.18
N ARG A 42 -5.47 -10.59 14.27
CA ARG A 42 -5.12 -10.54 12.83
C ARG A 42 -3.73 -9.99 12.57
N LYS A 43 -3.28 -8.97 13.30
CA LYS A 43 -1.90 -8.48 13.24
C LYS A 43 -0.91 -9.61 13.56
N ASN A 44 -1.15 -10.37 14.62
CA ASN A 44 -0.30 -11.49 15.00
C ASN A 44 -0.35 -12.60 13.96
N GLN A 45 -1.53 -12.92 13.40
CA GLN A 45 -1.67 -13.86 12.30
C GLN A 45 -0.81 -13.46 11.09
N LEU A 46 -0.86 -12.18 10.67
CA LEU A 46 -0.03 -11.69 9.57
C LEU A 46 1.47 -11.81 9.86
N LEU A 47 1.91 -11.36 11.04
CA LEU A 47 3.33 -11.37 11.40
C LEU A 47 3.89 -12.79 11.55
N ASN A 48 3.06 -13.72 12.01
CA ASN A 48 3.41 -15.13 12.17
C ASN A 48 3.18 -15.96 10.89
N LEU A 49 2.80 -15.33 9.77
CA LEU A 49 2.49 -16.00 8.50
C LEU A 49 1.35 -17.02 8.59
N ASN A 50 0.44 -16.86 9.55
CA ASN A 50 -0.70 -17.74 9.75
C ASN A 50 -1.97 -17.13 9.11
N TYR A 51 -2.00 -17.10 7.78
CA TYR A 51 -3.14 -16.60 7.00
C TYR A 51 -3.26 -17.37 5.68
N LYS A 52 -4.45 -17.32 5.07
CA LYS A 52 -4.68 -17.92 3.76
C LYS A 52 -4.32 -16.91 2.67
N SER A 53 -3.23 -17.17 1.96
CA SER A 53 -2.78 -16.39 0.81
C SER A 53 -1.76 -17.19 0.02
N SER A 54 -1.67 -16.95 -1.29
CA SER A 54 -0.56 -17.42 -2.12
C SER A 54 0.68 -16.51 -2.01
N PHE A 55 0.61 -15.44 -1.21
CA PHE A 55 1.66 -14.44 -1.10
C PHE A 55 2.23 -14.39 0.32
N ARG A 56 3.55 -14.16 0.42
CA ARG A 56 4.15 -13.59 1.62
C ARG A 56 4.07 -12.07 1.52
N ILE A 57 3.27 -11.45 2.40
CA ILE A 57 2.93 -10.03 2.29
C ILE A 57 3.81 -9.18 3.20
N GLY A 58 4.45 -8.16 2.62
CA GLY A 58 5.16 -7.09 3.34
C GLY A 58 4.40 -5.77 3.21
N LEU A 59 4.20 -5.07 4.32
CA LEU A 59 3.59 -3.73 4.32
C LEU A 59 4.60 -2.71 4.82
N CYS A 60 4.91 -1.73 3.98
CA CYS A 60 5.79 -0.63 4.34
C CYS A 60 5.03 0.69 4.20
N VAL A 61 4.97 1.47 5.28
CA VAL A 61 4.49 2.84 5.21
C VAL A 61 5.56 3.67 4.50
N PHE A 62 5.19 4.47 3.52
CA PHE A 62 6.13 5.37 2.86
C PHE A 62 6.36 6.63 3.70
N ILE A 63 5.32 7.42 3.95
CA ILE A 63 5.38 8.60 4.83
C ILE A 63 4.17 8.59 5.75
N SER A 64 4.42 8.79 7.05
CA SER A 64 3.41 8.92 8.09
C SER A 64 3.61 10.25 8.80
N ILE A 65 2.64 11.16 8.71
CA ILE A 65 2.71 12.42 9.44
C ILE A 65 1.38 12.62 10.17
N PRO A 66 1.39 12.91 11.48
CA PRO A 66 0.19 13.27 12.19
C PRO A 66 -0.39 14.54 11.56
N SER A 67 -1.63 14.45 11.07
CA SER A 67 -2.35 15.61 10.56
C SER A 67 -3.73 15.64 11.16
N VAL A 68 -4.22 16.84 11.47
CA VAL A 68 -5.60 17.06 11.87
C VAL A 68 -6.58 16.52 10.81
N PRO A 69 -7.75 15.99 11.22
CA PRO A 69 -8.73 15.41 10.29
C PRO A 69 -9.28 16.42 9.29
N SER A 70 -9.21 17.72 9.60
CA SER A 70 -9.68 18.82 8.75
C SER A 70 -8.83 20.08 8.96
N GLY A 71 -8.90 21.02 8.01
CA GLY A 71 -8.23 22.32 8.09
C GLY A 71 -7.12 22.51 7.04
N PRO A 72 -6.48 23.69 7.01
CA PRO A 72 -5.53 24.09 5.95
C PRO A 72 -4.28 23.20 5.88
N TRP A 73 -3.96 22.53 6.99
CA TRP A 73 -2.80 21.65 7.16
C TRP A 73 -3.16 20.16 7.24
N SER A 74 -4.39 19.79 6.84
CA SER A 74 -4.84 18.39 6.86
C SER A 74 -4.18 17.55 5.75
N GLY A 75 -3.84 16.30 6.10
CA GLY A 75 -3.20 15.34 5.21
C GLY A 75 -1.81 15.75 4.69
N ILE A 76 -1.28 14.93 3.78
CA ILE A 76 0.06 15.13 3.20
C ILE A 76 0.18 16.47 2.45
N ALA A 77 -0.88 16.91 1.76
CA ALA A 77 -0.88 18.18 1.05
C ALA A 77 -0.75 19.38 2.02
N GLY A 78 -1.48 19.33 3.14
CA GLY A 78 -1.37 20.34 4.19
C GLY A 78 0.01 20.36 4.82
N VAL A 79 0.56 19.19 5.16
CA VAL A 79 1.92 19.10 5.70
C VAL A 79 2.96 19.64 4.71
N GLN A 80 2.84 19.31 3.43
CA GLN A 80 3.75 19.81 2.40
C GLN A 80 3.73 21.35 2.33
N LYS A 81 2.56 21.98 2.52
CA LYS A 81 2.48 23.45 2.60
C LYS A 81 3.18 23.98 3.85
N LEU A 82 3.11 23.27 4.97
CA LEU A 82 3.74 23.67 6.24
C LEU A 82 5.27 23.60 6.18
N ILE A 83 5.82 22.45 5.74
CA ILE A 83 7.28 22.22 5.75
C ILE A 83 7.97 22.69 4.45
N GLY A 84 7.19 22.98 3.41
CA GLY A 84 7.66 23.39 2.10
C GLY A 84 8.11 22.24 1.20
N ALA A 85 8.04 22.47 -0.12
CA ALA A 85 8.35 21.46 -1.13
C ALA A 85 9.81 20.98 -1.13
N LYS A 86 10.76 21.78 -0.64
CA LYS A 86 12.16 21.38 -0.52
C LYS A 86 12.35 20.35 0.60
N ALA A 87 11.76 20.58 1.77
CA ALA A 87 11.83 19.64 2.88
C ALA A 87 11.09 18.35 2.55
N MET A 88 9.89 18.44 1.95
CA MET A 88 9.13 17.26 1.53
C MET A 88 9.91 16.37 0.55
N ARG A 89 10.59 16.96 -0.44
CA ARG A 89 11.42 16.20 -1.39
C ARG A 89 12.60 15.49 -0.70
N ARG A 90 13.22 16.13 0.30
CA ARG A 90 14.30 15.50 1.09
C ARG A 90 13.75 14.32 1.89
N LEU A 91 12.60 14.48 2.54
CA LEU A 91 11.94 13.39 3.25
C LEU A 91 11.59 12.23 2.32
N GLU A 92 11.02 12.50 1.14
CA GLU A 92 10.70 11.47 0.15
C GLU A 92 11.94 10.72 -0.35
N ALA A 93 13.09 11.40 -0.47
CA ALA A 93 14.33 10.77 -0.86
C ALA A 93 14.83 9.78 0.21
N GLU A 94 14.87 10.19 1.48
CA GLU A 94 15.28 9.32 2.59
C GLU A 94 14.32 8.13 2.76
N GLU A 95 13.01 8.36 2.68
CA GLU A 95 12.02 7.29 2.77
C GLU A 95 12.08 6.33 1.57
N SER A 96 12.42 6.83 0.38
CA SER A 96 12.66 5.98 -0.79
C SER A 96 13.84 5.03 -0.53
N LEU A 97 14.97 5.53 -0.01
CA LEU A 97 16.11 4.70 0.36
C LEU A 97 15.73 3.64 1.40
N ARG A 98 15.04 4.03 2.47
CA ARG A 98 14.60 3.10 3.52
C ARG A 98 13.70 1.99 2.97
N VAL A 99 12.72 2.34 2.13
CA VAL A 99 11.78 1.37 1.55
C VAL A 99 12.47 0.44 0.56
N ILE A 100 13.38 0.96 -0.27
CA ILE A 100 14.18 0.14 -1.20
C ILE A 100 15.05 -0.86 -0.43
N GLU A 101 15.71 -0.44 0.65
CA GLU A 101 16.51 -1.35 1.49
C GLU A 101 15.65 -2.43 2.16
N CYS A 102 14.44 -2.09 2.62
CA CYS A 102 13.48 -3.10 3.08
C CYS A 102 13.08 -4.06 1.95
N ALA A 103 12.83 -3.55 0.75
CA ALA A 103 12.43 -4.36 -0.40
C ALA A 103 13.53 -5.33 -0.83
N LYS A 104 14.80 -4.90 -0.89
CA LYS A 104 15.97 -5.74 -1.19
C LYS A 104 16.08 -6.93 -0.23
N LYS A 105 15.75 -6.75 1.04
CA LYS A 105 15.82 -7.80 2.08
C LYS A 105 14.60 -8.72 2.11
N PHE A 106 13.45 -8.23 1.64
CA PHE A 106 12.17 -8.93 1.79
C PHE A 106 11.68 -9.61 0.50
N LEU A 107 11.83 -8.95 -0.65
CA LEU A 107 11.28 -9.44 -1.92
C LEU A 107 12.18 -10.53 -2.51
N ALA A 108 11.55 -11.64 -2.90
CA ALA A 108 12.16 -12.64 -3.76
C ALA A 108 12.37 -12.08 -5.18
N PRO A 109 13.21 -12.71 -6.03
CA PRO A 109 13.44 -12.27 -7.40
C PRO A 109 12.17 -12.14 -8.26
N ASN A 110 11.14 -12.94 -7.97
CA ASN A 110 9.82 -12.92 -8.60
C ASN A 110 8.76 -12.16 -7.78
N GLY A 111 9.18 -11.38 -6.79
CA GLY A 111 8.31 -10.55 -5.98
C GLY A 111 7.80 -9.32 -6.73
N ILE A 112 6.74 -8.71 -6.21
CA ILE A 112 6.13 -7.50 -6.77
C ILE A 112 6.01 -6.44 -5.68
N ALA A 113 6.31 -5.18 -6.05
CA ALA A 113 6.02 -4.03 -5.23
C ALA A 113 4.72 -3.34 -5.72
N VAL A 114 3.87 -2.93 -4.78
CA VAL A 114 2.62 -2.22 -5.08
C VAL A 114 2.59 -0.89 -4.34
N ALA A 115 2.38 0.21 -5.07
CA ALA A 115 2.26 1.55 -4.53
C ALA A 115 0.79 2.02 -4.57
N PHE A 116 0.24 2.32 -3.39
CA PHE A 116 -1.13 2.81 -3.22
C PHE A 116 -1.25 4.33 -3.17
N GLN A 117 -0.14 5.05 -3.06
CA GLN A 117 -0.11 6.51 -2.91
C GLN A 117 0.73 7.15 -4.00
N LYS A 118 0.31 8.33 -4.46
CA LYS A 118 1.01 9.12 -5.49
C LYS A 118 2.49 9.31 -5.17
N ASN A 119 2.80 9.76 -3.95
CA ASN A 119 4.16 10.08 -3.52
C ASN A 119 5.02 8.80 -3.50
N ALA A 120 4.48 7.69 -2.99
CA ALA A 120 5.17 6.40 -3.00
C ALA A 120 5.48 5.93 -4.42
N TRP A 121 4.51 5.98 -5.34
CA TRP A 121 4.76 5.63 -6.75
C TRP A 121 5.85 6.49 -7.37
N ASN A 122 5.73 7.81 -7.25
CA ASN A 122 6.68 8.74 -7.87
C ASN A 122 8.09 8.62 -7.30
N ALA A 123 8.23 8.31 -6.02
CA ALA A 123 9.53 8.18 -5.36
C ALA A 123 10.20 6.81 -5.56
N LEU A 124 9.41 5.77 -5.83
CA LEU A 124 9.88 4.38 -5.94
C LEU A 124 9.99 3.87 -7.38
N ARG A 125 9.35 4.52 -8.36
CA ARG A 125 9.44 4.13 -9.78
C ARG A 125 10.84 4.37 -10.34
N SER A 126 11.19 3.63 -11.39
CA SER A 126 12.34 4.00 -12.23
C SER A 126 12.11 5.35 -12.91
N SER A 127 13.19 6.08 -13.18
CA SER A 127 13.12 7.40 -13.83
C SER A 127 12.47 7.35 -15.21
N LYS A 128 12.58 6.20 -15.91
CA LYS A 128 12.00 5.94 -17.24
C LYS A 128 10.49 5.67 -17.22
N ASP A 129 9.93 5.36 -16.06
CA ASP A 129 8.51 5.02 -15.93
C ASP A 129 7.63 6.28 -15.87
N ARG A 130 6.33 6.11 -16.17
CA ARG A 130 5.37 7.22 -16.16
C ARG A 130 5.16 7.78 -14.75
N GLU A 131 5.01 9.09 -14.65
CA GLU A 131 4.55 9.73 -13.42
C GLU A 131 3.13 9.32 -13.05
N TYR A 132 2.84 9.37 -11.76
CA TYR A 132 1.51 9.07 -11.25
C TYR A 132 0.47 10.05 -11.81
N LYS A 133 -0.52 9.52 -12.51
CA LYS A 133 -1.79 10.20 -12.79
C LYS A 133 -2.93 9.30 -12.36
N LEU A 134 -3.96 9.88 -11.74
CA LEU A 134 -5.09 9.11 -11.24
C LEU A 134 -5.82 8.35 -12.35
N SER A 135 -5.94 8.93 -13.55
CA SER A 135 -6.50 8.25 -14.72
C SER A 135 -5.68 7.02 -15.10
N LEU A 136 -4.35 7.15 -15.18
CA LEU A 136 -3.47 6.01 -15.45
C LEU A 136 -3.57 4.91 -14.39
N ALA A 137 -3.73 5.28 -13.11
CA ALA A 137 -3.93 4.32 -12.04
C ALA A 137 -5.26 3.57 -12.18
N LYS A 138 -6.34 4.29 -12.52
CA LYS A 138 -7.67 3.70 -12.76
C LYS A 138 -7.74 2.82 -14.00
N ASP A 139 -6.86 3.06 -14.97
CA ASP A 139 -6.75 2.29 -16.21
C ASP A 139 -5.73 1.14 -16.12
N GLY A 140 -5.06 0.95 -14.97
CA GLY A 140 -4.00 -0.06 -14.83
C GLY A 140 -2.74 0.21 -15.64
N LYS A 141 -2.51 1.46 -16.05
CA LYS A 141 -1.38 1.88 -16.91
C LYS A 141 -0.14 2.29 -16.12
N LEU A 142 -0.20 2.30 -14.79
CA LEU A 142 0.97 2.53 -13.92
C LEU A 142 1.68 1.20 -13.66
N LYS A 143 2.39 0.71 -14.68
CA LYS A 143 3.25 -0.47 -14.64
C LYS A 143 4.68 -0.01 -14.88
N GLY A 144 5.57 -0.29 -13.93
CA GLY A 144 6.95 0.16 -13.97
C GLY A 144 7.87 -0.82 -13.26
N ARG A 145 9.07 -0.36 -12.92
CA ARG A 145 10.06 -1.11 -12.16
C ARG A 145 10.40 -0.39 -10.86
N LEU A 146 10.66 -1.18 -9.82
CA LEU A 146 11.14 -0.64 -8.56
C LEU A 146 12.55 -0.08 -8.76
N LYS A 147 12.76 1.17 -8.33
CA LYS A 147 14.07 1.84 -8.40
C LYS A 147 15.15 0.98 -7.74
N GLU A 148 16.33 0.91 -8.37
CA GLU A 148 17.47 0.05 -7.98
C GLU A 148 17.22 -1.46 -8.01
N MET A 149 16.00 -1.91 -8.30
CA MET A 149 15.62 -3.32 -8.41
C MET A 149 14.89 -3.55 -9.73
N ILE A 150 15.59 -3.36 -10.85
CA ILE A 150 14.98 -3.30 -12.20
C ILE A 150 14.19 -4.55 -12.61
N ASN A 151 14.45 -5.70 -11.98
CA ASN A 151 13.74 -6.95 -12.24
C ASN A 151 12.44 -7.08 -11.43
N VAL A 152 12.24 -6.25 -10.40
CA VAL A 152 11.04 -6.24 -9.57
C VAL A 152 10.00 -5.32 -10.20
N PRO A 153 8.83 -5.83 -10.62
CA PRO A 153 7.72 -5.01 -11.06
C PRO A 153 7.25 -4.07 -9.94
N LEU A 154 7.00 -2.81 -10.31
CA LEU A 154 6.28 -1.85 -9.49
C LEU A 154 4.93 -1.55 -10.12
N ILE A 155 3.87 -1.71 -9.34
CA ILE A 155 2.50 -1.49 -9.78
C ILE A 155 1.89 -0.32 -9.01
N GLY A 156 1.34 0.66 -9.73
CA GLY A 156 0.65 1.80 -9.17
C GLY A 156 -0.85 1.61 -9.24
N VAL A 157 -1.53 1.62 -8.09
CA VAL A 157 -2.99 1.44 -8.02
C VAL A 157 -3.71 2.75 -7.65
N PRO A 158 -5.03 2.83 -7.84
CA PRO A 158 -5.82 3.94 -7.31
C PRO A 158 -5.62 4.12 -5.80
N PRO A 159 -5.78 5.35 -5.27
CA PRO A 159 -5.60 5.60 -3.85
C PRO A 159 -6.62 4.82 -3.01
N THR A 160 -6.24 4.43 -1.80
CA THR A 160 -7.07 3.59 -0.89
C THR A 160 -8.43 4.19 -0.54
N ARG A 161 -8.60 5.53 -0.63
CA ARG A 161 -9.90 6.19 -0.50
C ARG A 161 -10.93 5.77 -1.55
N LEU A 162 -10.45 5.32 -2.72
CA LEU A 162 -11.26 4.74 -3.80
C LEU A 162 -11.19 3.21 -3.70
N SER A 163 -11.66 2.64 -2.59
CA SER A 163 -11.45 1.23 -2.26
C SER A 163 -11.92 0.25 -3.35
N GLY A 164 -13.12 0.46 -3.91
CA GLY A 164 -13.65 -0.37 -5.00
C GLY A 164 -12.74 -0.37 -6.25
N PRO A 165 -12.48 0.80 -6.87
CA PRO A 165 -11.53 0.89 -7.97
C PRO A 165 -10.12 0.37 -7.64
N CYS A 166 -9.64 0.63 -6.41
CA CYS A 166 -8.33 0.17 -5.96
C CYS A 166 -8.25 -1.36 -5.92
N SER A 167 -9.23 -2.02 -5.29
CA SER A 167 -9.28 -3.48 -5.16
C SER A 167 -9.42 -4.17 -6.51
N LYS A 168 -10.34 -3.69 -7.36
CA LYS A 168 -10.55 -4.24 -8.71
C LYS A 168 -9.27 -4.17 -9.55
N MET A 169 -8.62 -3.00 -9.53
CA MET A 169 -7.41 -2.81 -10.31
C MET A 169 -6.23 -3.63 -9.78
N LEU A 170 -6.06 -3.68 -8.47
CA LEU A 170 -5.03 -4.50 -7.84
C LEU A 170 -5.17 -5.97 -8.23
N ARG A 171 -6.38 -6.50 -8.17
CA ARG A 171 -6.69 -7.87 -8.59
C ARG A 171 -6.31 -8.12 -10.04
N GLN A 172 -6.84 -7.30 -10.95
CA GLN A 172 -6.60 -7.42 -12.39
C GLN A 172 -5.09 -7.43 -12.69
N LEU A 173 -4.35 -6.48 -12.11
CA LEU A 173 -2.92 -6.35 -12.37
C LEU A 173 -2.11 -7.53 -11.83
N LEU A 174 -2.54 -8.17 -10.73
CA LEU A 174 -1.90 -9.38 -10.23
C LEU A 174 -2.25 -10.61 -11.08
N GLU A 175 -3.49 -10.74 -11.54
CA GLU A 175 -3.88 -11.81 -12.48
C GLU A 175 -3.08 -11.71 -13.80
N GLU A 176 -2.87 -10.49 -14.31
CA GLU A 176 -2.01 -10.23 -15.48
C GLU A 176 -0.53 -10.58 -15.25
N GLN A 177 -0.07 -10.67 -14.00
CA GLN A 177 1.27 -11.15 -13.65
C GLN A 177 1.32 -12.67 -13.45
N GLY A 178 0.21 -13.39 -13.72
CA GLY A 178 0.12 -14.84 -13.66
C GLY A 178 -0.26 -15.41 -12.29
N TYR A 179 -0.72 -14.59 -11.34
CA TYR A 179 -1.15 -15.09 -10.04
C TYR A 179 -2.60 -15.59 -10.09
N ALA A 180 -2.81 -16.83 -9.65
CA ALA A 180 -4.14 -17.38 -9.41
C ALA A 180 -4.68 -16.90 -8.05
N LEU A 181 -5.49 -15.84 -8.08
CA LEU A 181 -6.09 -15.25 -6.88
C LEU A 181 -7.34 -16.04 -6.46
N LYS A 182 -7.42 -16.40 -5.18
CA LYS A 182 -8.57 -17.11 -4.61
C LYS A 182 -9.64 -16.12 -4.14
N TRP A 183 -10.89 -16.56 -4.22
CA TRP A 183 -12.06 -15.89 -3.64
C TRP A 183 -12.26 -16.29 -2.19
#